data_AF-A0A960VDG5-F1
#
_entry.id   AF-A0A960VDG5-F1
#
_cell.length_a   1.000
_cell.length_b   1.000
_cell.length_c   1.000
_cell.angle_alpha   90.00
_cell.angle_beta   90.00
_cell.angle_gamma   90.00
#
_symmetry.space_group_name_H-M   'P 1'
#
loop_
_entity.id
_entity.type
_entity.pdbx_description
1 polymer ?
#
loop_
_entity_poly.entity_id
_entity_poly.type
_entity_poly.pdbx_seq_one_letter_code
_entity_poly.pdbx_strand_id
1 'polypeptide(L)'
;EKMSSNELMNFLNSYLTEITPIVKENDGIIDKFIGDAIMAIFPQSPLNALYSSIQFINKIRDLNKTNELFARNQINIGIGMHTGHMTMGTIGSKQRMNTTVVGDAVNLASRIESLTKVFHVPILISEQFYNHLPEDEREFVREIDITSVKGKNYPVKIYEVFASDPPDVLIKKMELKKELEKAVHTFREGDYNSAKDLFIKCQKVCPEDPIPVIYINRCETLRIEKSTKVIQSIDQLKNKPKSVLIIDDNVALLELMQYKIRKNKFYVLNASNGKEAVLKYEQFNPEIVLTDLYMPDMDGLEVSEKIMAIAHLRKENPKIIFITSEESEEVKNQILNKGYEFLPKPIDFKELFNKIQ
;
A
#
# COMPACT_ATOMS: atom_id res chain seq x y z
N GLU A 1 -25.02 -17.46 -13.41
CA GLU A 1 -25.99 -17.46 -12.30
C GLU A 1 -26.93 -18.66 -12.45
N LYS A 2 -27.36 -19.29 -11.35
CA LYS A 2 -28.13 -20.56 -11.37
C LYS A 2 -29.62 -20.40 -11.02
N MET A 3 -30.04 -19.23 -10.55
CA MET A 3 -31.42 -18.94 -10.13
C MET A 3 -32.10 -18.02 -11.14
N SER A 4 -33.40 -18.19 -11.33
CA SER A 4 -34.22 -17.22 -12.05
C SER A 4 -34.39 -15.93 -11.22
N SER A 5 -34.74 -14.82 -11.87
CA SER A 5 -34.94 -13.53 -11.20
C SER A 5 -36.01 -13.58 -10.10
N ASN A 6 -37.08 -14.37 -10.31
CA ASN A 6 -38.13 -14.55 -9.30
C ASN A 6 -37.66 -15.38 -8.10
N GLU A 7 -36.88 -16.44 -8.35
CA GLU A 7 -36.28 -17.23 -7.26
C GLU A 7 -35.29 -16.40 -6.45
N LEU A 8 -34.49 -15.54 -7.12
CA LEU A 8 -33.56 -14.64 -6.45
C LEU A 8 -34.30 -13.61 -5.57
N MET A 9 -35.37 -13.00 -6.07
CA MET A 9 -36.15 -12.04 -5.26
C MET A 9 -36.83 -12.72 -4.06
N ASN A 10 -37.37 -13.93 -4.24
CA ASN A 10 -37.94 -14.70 -3.13
C ASN A 10 -36.87 -15.07 -2.09
N PHE A 11 -35.69 -15.47 -2.54
CA PHE A 11 -34.56 -15.75 -1.67
C PHE A 11 -34.14 -14.51 -0.88
N LEU A 12 -33.95 -13.36 -1.54
CA LEU A 12 -33.59 -12.11 -0.88
C LEU A 12 -34.64 -11.71 0.16
N ASN A 13 -35.94 -11.77 -0.18
CA ASN A 13 -37.00 -11.44 0.77
C ASN A 13 -37.01 -12.40 1.98
N SER A 14 -36.80 -13.71 1.77
CA SER A 14 -36.69 -14.68 2.86
C SER A 14 -35.47 -14.41 3.74
N TYR A 15 -34.33 -14.12 3.13
CA TYR A 15 -33.11 -13.73 3.83
C TYR A 15 -33.32 -12.46 4.67
N LEU A 16 -33.85 -11.39 4.08
CA LEU A 16 -34.11 -10.13 4.77
C LEU A 16 -35.10 -10.29 5.94
N THR A 17 -36.07 -11.19 5.81
CA THR A 17 -37.06 -11.49 6.86
C THR A 17 -36.42 -12.12 8.09
N GLU A 18 -35.47 -13.04 7.91
CA GLU A 18 -34.81 -13.73 9.02
C GLU A 18 -33.82 -12.86 9.78
N ILE A 19 -33.22 -11.88 9.11
CA ILE A 19 -32.05 -11.16 9.62
C ILE A 19 -32.40 -9.77 10.17
N THR A 20 -33.47 -9.15 9.66
CA THR A 20 -33.88 -7.81 10.06
C THR A 20 -34.23 -7.73 11.55
N PRO A 21 -34.90 -8.74 12.16
CA PRO A 21 -35.16 -8.75 13.59
C PRO A 21 -33.88 -8.68 14.43
N ILE A 22 -32.80 -9.37 14.03
CA ILE A 22 -31.52 -9.39 14.76
C ILE A 22 -30.94 -7.99 14.91
N VAL A 23 -30.96 -7.18 13.85
CA VAL A 23 -30.47 -5.80 13.90
C VAL A 23 -31.30 -4.99 14.89
N LYS A 24 -32.62 -5.13 14.85
CA LYS A 24 -33.54 -4.37 15.72
C LYS A 24 -33.45 -4.79 17.19
N GLU A 25 -33.31 -6.09 17.47
CA GLU A 25 -33.18 -6.65 18.83
C GLU A 25 -31.89 -6.20 19.52
N ASN A 26 -30.87 -5.82 18.75
CA ASN A 26 -29.63 -5.24 19.26
C ASN A 26 -29.62 -3.70 19.13
N ASP A 27 -30.78 -3.03 19.12
CA ASP A 27 -30.92 -1.57 19.00
C ASP A 27 -30.22 -0.94 17.78
N GLY A 28 -30.06 -1.71 16.72
CA GLY A 28 -29.55 -1.26 15.44
C GLY A 28 -30.64 -0.67 14.56
N ILE A 29 -30.24 0.18 13.62
CA ILE A 29 -31.13 0.77 12.61
C ILE A 29 -30.62 0.33 11.24
N ILE A 30 -31.49 -0.29 10.44
CA ILE A 30 -31.18 -0.55 9.03
C ILE A 30 -31.35 0.76 8.26
N ASP A 31 -30.24 1.26 7.70
CA ASP A 31 -30.25 2.46 6.86
C ASP A 31 -30.78 2.14 5.46
N LYS A 32 -30.23 1.10 4.81
CA LYS A 32 -30.66 0.67 3.48
C LYS A 32 -30.19 -0.73 3.10
N PHE A 33 -30.82 -1.26 2.04
CA PHE A 33 -30.39 -2.43 1.29
C PHE A 33 -29.65 -2.00 0.01
N ILE A 34 -28.51 -2.63 -0.27
CA ILE A 34 -27.66 -2.35 -1.45
C ILE A 34 -27.43 -3.66 -2.20
N GLY A 35 -28.37 -4.01 -3.09
CA GLY A 35 -28.38 -5.34 -3.71
C GLY A 35 -28.67 -6.42 -2.64
N ASP A 36 -27.72 -7.33 -2.44
CA ASP A 36 -27.71 -8.35 -1.40
C ASP A 36 -27.09 -7.87 -0.07
N ALA A 37 -26.44 -6.70 -0.07
CA ALA A 37 -25.79 -6.12 1.10
C ALA A 37 -26.77 -5.31 1.97
N ILE A 38 -26.45 -5.24 3.26
CA ILE A 38 -27.26 -4.58 4.27
C ILE A 38 -26.39 -3.58 5.01
N MET A 39 -26.85 -2.34 5.07
CA MET A 39 -26.20 -1.30 5.85
C MET A 39 -27.00 -1.04 7.11
N ALA A 40 -26.38 -1.30 8.26
CA ALA A 40 -26.95 -1.02 9.57
C ALA A 40 -26.04 -0.08 10.36
N ILE A 41 -26.66 0.74 11.21
CA ILE A 41 -25.98 1.65 12.13
C ILE A 41 -26.35 1.33 13.57
N PHE A 42 -25.38 1.46 14.47
CA PHE A 42 -25.53 1.18 15.90
C PHE A 42 -25.03 2.41 16.68
N PRO A 43 -25.90 3.42 16.88
CA PRO A 43 -25.48 4.71 17.43
C PRO A 43 -25.17 4.67 18.93
N GLN A 44 -25.70 3.67 19.65
CA GLN A 44 -25.57 3.59 21.11
C GLN A 44 -24.25 2.94 21.55
N SER A 45 -23.88 1.81 20.93
CA SER A 45 -22.73 1.02 21.37
C SER A 45 -22.15 0.16 20.24
N PRO A 46 -20.81 0.07 20.12
CA PRO A 46 -20.15 -0.92 19.27
C PRO A 46 -20.47 -2.38 19.66
N LEU A 47 -20.76 -2.65 20.93
CA LEU A 47 -21.13 -4.00 21.40
C LEU A 47 -22.41 -4.51 20.75
N ASN A 48 -23.38 -3.63 20.54
CA ASN A 48 -24.62 -3.97 19.88
C ASN A 48 -24.37 -4.45 18.44
N ALA A 49 -23.47 -3.77 17.72
CA ALA A 49 -23.05 -4.20 16.38
C ALA A 49 -22.32 -5.55 16.42
N LEU A 50 -21.45 -5.75 17.41
CA LEU A 50 -20.70 -7.00 17.61
C LEU A 50 -21.64 -8.18 17.85
N TYR A 51 -22.54 -8.08 18.83
CA TYR A 51 -23.49 -9.14 19.17
C TYR A 51 -24.49 -9.40 18.06
N SER A 52 -25.00 -8.34 17.40
CA SER A 52 -25.84 -8.48 16.22
C SER A 52 -25.13 -9.29 15.14
N SER A 53 -23.85 -9.00 14.88
CA SER A 53 -23.05 -9.72 13.87
C SER A 53 -22.83 -11.19 14.23
N ILE A 54 -22.53 -11.50 15.50
CA ILE A 54 -22.37 -12.88 15.98
C ILE A 54 -23.68 -13.66 15.84
N GLN A 55 -24.80 -13.07 16.25
CA GLN A 55 -26.14 -13.67 16.09
C GLN A 55 -26.46 -13.90 14.61
N PHE A 56 -26.08 -12.97 13.74
CA PHE A 56 -26.26 -13.08 12.29
C PHE A 56 -25.53 -14.31 11.73
N ILE A 57 -24.24 -14.49 12.06
CA ILE A 57 -23.47 -15.66 11.61
C ILE A 57 -24.10 -16.97 12.12
N ASN A 58 -24.49 -17.02 13.39
CA ASN A 58 -25.11 -18.21 13.98
C ASN A 58 -26.45 -18.53 13.31
N LYS A 59 -27.29 -17.52 13.08
CA LYS A 59 -28.57 -17.69 12.39
C LYS A 59 -28.40 -18.23 10.98
N ILE A 60 -27.43 -17.72 10.21
CA ILE A 60 -27.16 -18.23 8.85
C ILE A 60 -26.64 -19.67 8.89
N ARG A 61 -25.78 -20.00 9.86
CA ARG A 61 -25.32 -21.38 10.06
C ARG A 61 -26.47 -22.33 10.37
N ASP A 62 -27.43 -21.90 11.18
CA ASP A 62 -28.61 -22.69 11.52
C ASP A 62 -29.55 -22.83 10.32
N LEU A 63 -29.79 -21.75 9.57
CA LEU A 63 -30.60 -21.78 8.35
C LEU A 63 -29.99 -22.71 7.30
N ASN A 64 -28.67 -22.70 7.11
CA ASN A 64 -27.98 -23.63 6.21
C ASN A 64 -28.15 -25.11 6.59
N LYS A 65 -28.52 -25.41 7.85
CA LYS A 65 -28.82 -26.77 8.31
C LYS A 65 -30.32 -27.10 8.25
N THR A 66 -31.17 -26.12 8.52
CA THR A 66 -32.60 -26.33 8.84
C THR A 66 -33.56 -25.90 7.74
N ASN A 67 -33.17 -24.95 6.90
CA ASN A 67 -34.02 -24.39 5.85
C ASN A 67 -33.57 -24.91 4.48
N GLU A 68 -34.47 -25.54 3.73
CA GLU A 68 -34.18 -26.18 2.44
C GLU A 68 -33.53 -25.21 1.43
N LEU A 69 -34.02 -23.97 1.35
CA LEU A 69 -33.52 -22.97 0.42
C LEU A 69 -32.08 -22.55 0.75
N PHE A 70 -31.77 -22.39 2.04
CA PHE A 70 -30.43 -22.04 2.51
C PHE A 70 -29.48 -23.23 2.39
N ALA A 71 -29.91 -24.42 2.83
CA ALA A 71 -29.14 -25.65 2.74
C ALA A 71 -28.73 -25.99 1.30
N ARG A 72 -29.63 -25.78 0.33
CA ARG A 72 -29.35 -25.99 -1.08
C ARG A 72 -28.27 -25.07 -1.63
N ASN A 73 -28.18 -23.84 -1.11
CA ASN A 73 -27.31 -22.80 -1.65
C ASN A 73 -26.04 -22.57 -0.81
N GLN A 74 -25.96 -23.11 0.41
CA GLN A 74 -24.82 -22.97 1.34
C GLN A 74 -24.39 -21.50 1.49
N ILE A 75 -25.29 -20.70 2.05
CA ILE A 75 -25.14 -19.25 2.11
C ILE A 75 -24.04 -18.86 3.08
N ASN A 76 -23.10 -18.04 2.61
CA ASN A 76 -22.05 -17.45 3.44
C ASN A 76 -22.20 -15.93 3.41
N ILE A 77 -21.95 -15.29 4.56
CA ILE A 77 -22.02 -13.83 4.69
C ILE A 77 -20.71 -13.28 5.26
N GLY A 78 -20.35 -12.10 4.78
CA GLY A 78 -19.24 -11.31 5.28
C GLY A 78 -19.76 -10.07 5.98
N ILE A 79 -19.20 -9.75 7.14
CA ILE A 79 -19.57 -8.58 7.93
C ILE A 79 -18.32 -7.75 8.19
N GLY A 80 -18.37 -6.46 7.83
CA GLY A 80 -17.33 -5.48 8.12
C GLY A 80 -17.84 -4.40 9.05
N MET A 81 -17.15 -4.15 10.16
CA MET A 81 -17.55 -3.12 11.12
C MET A 81 -16.47 -2.07 11.35
N HIS A 82 -16.91 -0.82 11.52
CA HIS A 82 -16.06 0.32 11.80
C HIS A 82 -16.81 1.34 12.66
N THR A 83 -16.10 1.94 13.61
CA THR A 83 -16.60 3.05 14.42
C THR A 83 -15.99 4.34 13.90
N GLY A 84 -16.81 5.32 13.54
CA GLY A 84 -16.33 6.61 13.07
C GLY A 84 -17.43 7.64 12.99
N HIS A 85 -17.05 8.89 12.78
CA HIS A 85 -18.00 9.99 12.62
C HIS A 85 -18.73 9.87 11.28
N MET A 86 -20.04 10.05 11.32
CA MET A 86 -20.92 10.03 10.15
C MET A 86 -22.05 11.02 10.35
N THR A 87 -22.57 11.57 9.25
CA THR A 87 -23.69 12.51 9.27
C THR A 87 -24.92 11.80 8.74
N MET A 88 -26.01 11.83 9.53
CA MET A 88 -27.33 11.39 9.07
C MET A 88 -28.10 12.59 8.54
N GLY A 89 -28.61 12.51 7.32
CA GLY A 89 -29.34 13.61 6.70
C GLY A 89 -30.18 13.14 5.52
N THR A 90 -31.04 14.02 5.02
CA THR A 90 -31.86 13.73 3.84
C THR A 90 -31.14 14.16 2.58
N ILE A 91 -30.90 13.23 1.65
CA ILE A 91 -30.29 13.50 0.35
C ILE A 91 -31.28 13.16 -0.75
N GLY A 92 -31.42 14.04 -1.73
CA GLY A 92 -32.33 13.84 -2.84
C GLY A 92 -32.67 15.09 -3.63
N SER A 93 -33.58 14.96 -4.58
CA SER A 93 -34.14 16.09 -5.34
C SER A 93 -35.44 16.57 -4.68
N LYS A 94 -35.97 17.72 -5.13
CA LYS A 94 -37.27 18.25 -4.67
C LYS A 94 -38.43 17.24 -4.72
N GLN A 95 -38.31 16.21 -5.55
CA GLN A 95 -39.36 15.21 -5.79
C GLN A 95 -39.11 13.88 -5.05
N ARG A 96 -37.89 13.65 -4.55
CA ARG A 96 -37.52 12.41 -3.88
C ARG A 96 -36.38 12.66 -2.91
N MET A 97 -36.70 12.66 -1.62
CA MET A 97 -35.74 12.78 -0.53
C MET A 97 -35.64 11.45 0.19
N ASN A 98 -34.42 10.98 0.44
CA ASN A 98 -34.15 9.79 1.23
C ASN A 98 -33.27 10.17 2.43
N THR A 99 -33.67 9.78 3.64
CA THR A 99 -32.75 9.78 4.78
C THR A 99 -31.63 8.78 4.50
N THR A 100 -30.39 9.21 4.66
CA THR A 100 -29.21 8.38 4.45
C THR A 100 -28.10 8.83 5.39
N VAL A 101 -27.20 7.92 5.66
CA VAL A 101 -25.93 8.21 6.30
C VAL A 101 -24.86 8.51 5.24
N VAL A 102 -24.03 9.52 5.48
CA VAL A 102 -22.84 9.83 4.68
C VAL A 102 -21.63 10.07 5.56
N GLY A 103 -20.50 9.49 5.19
CA GLY A 103 -19.21 9.74 5.84
C GLY A 103 -18.17 8.68 5.47
N ASP A 104 -16.90 9.01 5.65
CA ASP A 104 -15.77 8.09 5.41
C ASP A 104 -15.91 6.78 6.18
N ALA A 105 -16.56 6.82 7.35
CA ALA A 105 -16.82 5.65 8.18
C ALA A 105 -17.62 4.56 7.43
N VAL A 106 -18.59 4.96 6.59
CA VAL A 106 -19.43 4.06 5.79
C VAL A 106 -18.60 3.35 4.72
N ASN A 107 -17.75 4.12 4.04
CA ASN A 107 -16.88 3.58 2.99
C ASN A 107 -15.82 2.62 3.56
N LEU A 108 -15.33 2.91 4.77
CA LEU A 108 -14.38 2.02 5.44
C LEU A 108 -15.06 0.72 5.88
N ALA A 109 -16.27 0.76 6.44
CA ALA A 109 -17.01 -0.43 6.82
C ALA A 109 -17.26 -1.38 5.63
N SER A 110 -17.73 -0.85 4.50
CA SER A 110 -17.95 -1.65 3.28
C SER A 110 -16.64 -2.21 2.70
N ARG A 111 -15.53 -1.45 2.81
CA ARG A 111 -14.20 -1.94 2.40
C ARG A 111 -13.75 -3.10 3.29
N ILE A 112 -13.98 -3.00 4.60
CA ILE A 112 -13.64 -4.07 5.54
C ILE A 112 -14.50 -5.31 5.28
N GLU A 113 -15.79 -5.15 4.99
CA GLU A 113 -16.64 -6.26 4.56
C GLU A 113 -16.05 -6.95 3.32
N SER A 114 -15.60 -6.19 2.33
CA SER A 114 -15.05 -6.79 1.11
C SER A 114 -13.79 -7.65 1.35
N LEU A 115 -13.04 -7.39 2.43
CA LEU A 115 -11.87 -8.16 2.83
C LEU A 115 -12.24 -9.53 3.42
N THR A 116 -13.47 -9.73 3.91
CA THR A 116 -13.94 -11.04 4.42
C THR A 116 -13.79 -12.13 3.36
N LYS A 117 -14.02 -11.78 2.08
CA LYS A 117 -13.84 -12.68 0.93
C LYS A 117 -12.38 -13.02 0.66
N VAL A 118 -11.46 -12.11 0.98
CA VAL A 118 -10.01 -12.31 0.79
C VAL A 118 -9.44 -13.17 1.91
N PHE A 119 -9.89 -12.93 3.15
CA PHE A 119 -9.41 -13.66 4.33
C PHE A 119 -10.19 -14.94 4.63
N HIS A 120 -11.32 -15.14 3.97
CA HIS A 120 -12.24 -16.26 4.21
C HIS A 120 -12.74 -16.35 5.65
N VAL A 121 -12.92 -15.21 6.31
CA VAL A 121 -13.44 -15.10 7.68
C VAL A 121 -14.74 -14.29 7.70
N PRO A 122 -15.71 -14.62 8.55
CA PRO A 122 -17.05 -14.06 8.47
C PRO A 122 -17.15 -12.62 9.00
N ILE A 123 -16.33 -12.23 9.99
CA ILE A 123 -16.44 -10.93 10.66
C ILE A 123 -15.07 -10.27 10.74
N LEU A 124 -14.97 -9.06 10.19
CA LEU A 124 -13.79 -8.20 10.27
C LEU A 124 -14.14 -6.84 10.86
N ILE A 125 -13.21 -6.30 11.65
CA ILE A 125 -13.35 -4.98 12.27
C ILE A 125 -12.09 -4.13 12.08
N SER A 126 -12.28 -2.81 12.03
CA SER A 126 -11.17 -1.85 12.04
C SER A 126 -10.50 -1.75 13.41
N GLU A 127 -9.26 -1.26 13.45
CA GLU A 127 -8.58 -0.84 14.69
C GLU A 127 -9.40 0.10 15.56
N GLN A 128 -10.11 1.06 14.94
CA GLN A 128 -10.92 2.01 15.69
C GLN A 128 -12.07 1.30 16.42
N PHE A 129 -12.72 0.33 15.77
CA PHE A 129 -13.78 -0.47 16.41
C PHE A 129 -13.20 -1.32 17.55
N TYR A 130 -12.07 -2.01 17.30
CA TYR A 130 -11.37 -2.81 18.31
C TYR A 130 -11.04 -2.00 19.57
N ASN A 131 -10.53 -0.77 19.42
CA ASN A 131 -10.18 0.10 20.53
C ASN A 131 -11.37 0.54 21.39
N HIS A 132 -12.61 0.47 20.87
CA HIS A 132 -13.83 0.77 21.63
C HIS A 132 -14.45 -0.48 22.27
N LEU A 133 -13.91 -1.67 22.04
CA LEU A 133 -14.38 -2.89 22.71
C LEU A 133 -13.83 -2.98 24.14
N PRO A 134 -14.62 -3.48 25.11
CA PRO A 134 -14.14 -3.89 26.43
C PRO A 134 -13.07 -4.99 26.35
N GLU A 135 -12.26 -5.14 27.40
CA GLU A 135 -11.17 -6.14 27.41
C GLU A 135 -11.65 -7.58 27.25
N ASP A 136 -12.75 -7.95 27.92
CA ASP A 136 -13.32 -9.30 27.86
C ASP A 136 -13.72 -9.69 26.41
N GLU A 137 -14.26 -8.75 25.65
CA GLU A 137 -14.64 -8.97 24.25
C GLU A 137 -13.42 -9.06 23.33
N ARG A 138 -12.33 -8.37 23.66
CA ARG A 138 -11.08 -8.43 22.88
C ARG A 138 -10.43 -9.81 22.94
N GLU A 139 -10.78 -10.66 23.91
CA GLU A 139 -10.26 -12.02 23.98
C GLU A 139 -10.56 -12.82 22.71
N PHE A 140 -11.75 -12.61 22.12
CA PHE A 140 -12.23 -13.28 20.91
C PHE A 140 -11.91 -12.53 19.60
N VAL A 141 -10.95 -11.62 19.67
CA VAL A 141 -10.54 -10.78 18.56
C VAL A 141 -9.03 -10.85 18.41
N ARG A 142 -8.54 -10.98 17.17
CA ARG A 142 -7.10 -11.03 16.88
C ARG A 142 -6.74 -10.19 15.67
N GLU A 143 -5.54 -9.62 15.70
CA GLU A 143 -5.02 -8.85 14.58
C GLU A 143 -4.63 -9.79 13.43
N ILE A 144 -5.15 -9.54 12.22
CA ILE A 144 -4.87 -10.39 11.05
C ILE A 144 -4.13 -9.69 9.93
N ASP A 145 -4.28 -8.38 9.73
CA ASP A 145 -3.57 -7.66 8.65
C ASP A 145 -3.52 -6.14 8.88
N ILE A 146 -2.74 -5.44 8.05
CA ILE A 146 -2.77 -3.99 7.87
C ILE A 146 -3.06 -3.70 6.41
N THR A 147 -4.06 -2.86 6.14
CA THR A 147 -4.43 -2.48 4.77
C THR A 147 -4.36 -0.98 4.56
N SER A 148 -3.91 -0.56 3.38
CA SER A 148 -4.02 0.82 2.92
C SER A 148 -5.39 1.04 2.28
N VAL A 149 -6.13 2.00 2.82
CA VAL A 149 -7.48 2.32 2.33
C VAL A 149 -7.36 3.49 1.36
N LYS A 150 -7.83 3.32 0.12
CA LYS A 150 -7.89 4.42 -0.86
C LYS A 150 -8.68 5.60 -0.26
N GLY A 151 -8.06 6.77 -0.15
CA GLY A 151 -8.65 7.96 0.46
C GLY A 151 -8.14 8.30 1.86
N LYS A 152 -7.34 7.43 2.49
CA LYS A 152 -6.65 7.70 3.77
C LYS A 152 -5.14 7.66 3.57
N ASN A 153 -4.42 8.59 4.22
CA ASN A 153 -2.96 8.67 4.16
C ASN A 153 -2.24 7.70 5.11
N TYR A 154 -2.97 6.88 5.87
CA TYR A 154 -2.40 5.99 6.87
C TYR A 154 -2.97 4.56 6.78
N PRO A 155 -2.14 3.53 7.05
CA PRO A 155 -2.56 2.14 7.11
C PRO A 155 -3.57 1.92 8.25
N VAL A 156 -4.54 1.02 8.04
CA VAL A 156 -5.54 0.62 9.05
C VAL A 156 -5.32 -0.86 9.40
N LYS A 157 -5.15 -1.16 10.68
CA LYS A 157 -5.13 -2.56 11.16
C LYS A 157 -6.53 -3.17 11.04
N ILE A 158 -6.55 -4.43 10.64
CA ILE A 158 -7.73 -5.26 10.46
C ILE A 158 -7.66 -6.40 11.47
N TYR A 159 -8.77 -6.59 12.17
CA TYR A 159 -8.93 -7.62 13.17
C TYR A 159 -10.06 -8.56 12.76
N GLU A 160 -9.88 -9.84 13.04
CA GLU A 160 -10.92 -10.86 12.93
C GLU A 160 -11.63 -11.01 14.27
N VAL A 161 -12.96 -11.06 14.24
CA VAL A 161 -13.78 -11.51 15.38
C VAL A 161 -14.13 -12.97 15.13
N PHE A 162 -13.62 -13.86 15.97
CA PHE A 162 -13.83 -15.31 15.83
C PHE A 162 -14.77 -15.88 16.90
N ALA A 163 -15.46 -15.01 17.66
CA ALA A 163 -16.42 -15.39 18.70
C ALA A 163 -17.60 -16.25 18.21
N SER A 164 -17.92 -16.20 16.90
CA SER A 164 -19.00 -16.99 16.30
C SER A 164 -18.55 -18.37 15.81
N ASP A 165 -17.27 -18.73 15.94
CA ASP A 165 -16.75 -20.00 15.46
C ASP A 165 -17.27 -21.21 16.26
N PRO A 166 -17.27 -22.43 15.68
CA PRO A 166 -17.56 -23.64 16.42
C PRO A 166 -16.68 -23.77 17.67
N PRO A 167 -17.18 -24.33 18.79
CA PRO A 167 -16.46 -24.34 20.07
C PRO A 167 -15.03 -24.90 20.01
N ASP A 168 -14.81 -25.94 19.21
CA ASP A 168 -13.49 -26.54 19.04
C ASP A 168 -12.51 -25.63 18.28
N VAL A 169 -12.99 -24.92 17.25
CA VAL A 169 -12.20 -23.93 16.49
C VAL A 169 -11.94 -22.68 17.34
N LEU A 170 -12.95 -22.22 18.07
CA LEU A 170 -12.86 -21.07 18.98
C LEU A 170 -11.73 -21.26 19.99
N ILE A 171 -11.71 -22.38 20.71
CA ILE A 171 -10.69 -22.69 21.72
C ILE A 171 -9.29 -22.71 21.10
N LYS A 172 -9.11 -23.41 19.97
CA LYS A 172 -7.83 -23.45 19.25
C LYS A 172 -7.37 -22.05 18.84
N LYS A 173 -8.28 -21.20 18.32
CA LYS A 173 -7.96 -19.83 17.93
C LYS A 173 -7.60 -18.95 19.12
N MET A 174 -8.24 -19.12 20.29
CA MET A 174 -7.88 -18.44 21.53
C MET A 174 -6.46 -18.80 21.96
N GLU A 175 -6.11 -20.10 21.99
CA GLU A 175 -4.77 -20.58 22.34
C GLU A 175 -3.69 -20.05 21.37
N LEU A 176 -4.01 -20.01 20.08
CA LEU A 176 -3.09 -19.59 19.03
C LEU A 176 -3.02 -18.07 18.82
N LYS A 177 -3.92 -17.28 19.42
CA LYS A 177 -4.07 -15.84 19.17
C LYS A 177 -2.72 -15.11 19.19
N LYS A 178 -1.96 -15.25 20.30
CA LYS A 178 -0.66 -14.59 20.48
C LYS A 178 0.38 -15.06 19.45
N GLU A 179 0.37 -16.34 19.11
CA GLU A 179 1.31 -16.91 18.13
C GLU A 179 1.01 -16.42 16.72
N LEU A 180 -0.28 -16.32 16.35
CA LEU A 180 -0.72 -15.77 15.08
C LEU A 180 -0.38 -14.29 14.96
N GLU A 181 -0.68 -13.47 15.98
CA GLU A 181 -0.37 -12.03 15.98
C GLU A 181 1.14 -11.80 15.86
N LYS A 182 1.95 -12.62 16.53
CA LYS A 182 3.40 -12.64 16.36
C LYS A 182 3.81 -12.99 14.93
N ALA A 183 3.21 -14.03 14.33
CA ALA A 183 3.49 -14.42 12.95
C ALA A 183 3.17 -13.30 11.95
N VAL A 184 2.04 -12.62 12.13
CA VAL A 184 1.63 -11.46 11.33
C VAL A 184 2.60 -10.30 11.52
N HIS A 185 3.07 -10.05 12.74
CA HIS A 185 4.09 -9.04 13.01
C HIS A 185 5.42 -9.36 12.31
N THR A 186 5.96 -10.57 12.49
CA THR A 186 7.20 -11.03 11.86
C THR A 186 7.12 -11.00 10.32
N PHE A 187 5.94 -11.32 9.76
CA PHE A 187 5.71 -11.19 8.32
C PHE A 187 5.88 -9.75 7.85
N ARG A 188 5.36 -8.77 8.60
CA ARG A 188 5.44 -7.35 8.26
C ARG A 188 6.84 -6.77 8.40
N GLU A 189 7.63 -7.28 9.35
CA GLU A 189 9.05 -6.96 9.46
C GLU A 189 9.88 -7.51 8.28
N GLY A 190 9.28 -8.38 7.46
CA GLY A 190 9.88 -8.88 6.23
C GLY A 190 10.66 -10.18 6.38
N ASP A 191 10.68 -10.77 7.58
CA ASP A 191 11.22 -12.11 7.84
C ASP A 191 10.19 -13.19 7.50
N TYR A 192 10.04 -13.45 6.20
CA TYR A 192 9.06 -14.40 5.67
C TYR A 192 9.37 -15.85 6.02
N ASN A 193 10.61 -16.20 6.36
CA ASN A 193 10.94 -17.59 6.73
C ASN A 193 10.44 -17.88 8.14
N SER A 194 10.81 -17.05 9.12
CA SER A 194 10.34 -17.19 10.50
C SER A 194 8.82 -17.04 10.60
N ALA A 195 8.24 -16.09 9.85
CA ALA A 195 6.80 -15.92 9.79
C ALA A 195 6.10 -17.18 9.25
N LYS A 196 6.61 -17.76 8.15
CA LYS A 196 6.07 -18.99 7.56
C LYS A 196 6.08 -20.15 8.56
N ASP A 197 7.17 -20.34 9.31
CA ASP A 197 7.26 -21.41 10.30
C ASP A 197 6.21 -21.26 11.42
N LEU A 198 5.98 -20.01 11.89
CA LEU A 198 4.92 -19.72 12.85
C LEU A 198 3.53 -19.99 12.26
N PHE A 199 3.27 -19.59 11.01
CA PHE A 199 1.99 -19.89 10.36
C PHE A 199 1.78 -21.39 10.16
N ILE A 200 2.81 -22.15 9.78
CA ILE A 200 2.73 -23.62 9.67
C ILE A 200 2.37 -24.24 11.02
N LYS A 201 2.92 -23.72 12.12
CA LYS A 201 2.58 -24.18 13.47
C LYS A 201 1.11 -23.91 13.79
N CYS A 202 0.61 -22.70 13.52
CA CYS A 202 -0.80 -22.37 13.71
C CYS A 202 -1.72 -23.26 12.85
N GLN A 203 -1.38 -23.46 11.57
CA GLN A 203 -2.15 -24.30 10.64
C GLN A 203 -2.23 -25.76 11.11
N LYS A 204 -1.15 -26.30 11.70
CA LYS A 204 -1.15 -27.66 12.24
C LYS A 204 -2.09 -27.84 13.42
N VAL A 205 -2.23 -26.83 14.27
CA VAL A 205 -3.08 -26.87 15.47
C VAL A 205 -4.54 -26.58 15.12
N CYS A 206 -4.79 -25.63 14.21
CA CYS A 206 -6.13 -25.28 13.74
C CYS A 206 -6.19 -25.29 12.19
N PRO A 207 -6.33 -26.46 11.55
CA PRO A 207 -6.43 -26.58 10.10
C PRO A 207 -7.63 -25.84 9.49
N GLU A 208 -8.68 -25.62 10.27
CA GLU A 208 -9.90 -24.91 9.89
C GLU A 208 -9.69 -23.39 9.79
N ASP A 209 -8.60 -22.86 10.34
CA ASP A 209 -8.28 -21.45 10.30
C ASP A 209 -7.66 -21.07 8.93
N PRO A 210 -8.32 -20.19 8.14
CA PRO A 210 -7.82 -19.83 6.81
C PRO A 210 -6.62 -18.87 6.85
N ILE A 211 -6.44 -18.10 7.94
CA ILE A 211 -5.44 -17.03 7.99
C ILE A 211 -4.00 -17.57 7.83
N PRO A 212 -3.57 -18.63 8.55
CA PRO A 212 -2.24 -19.21 8.35
C PRO A 212 -1.97 -19.64 6.91
N VAL A 213 -2.94 -20.28 6.24
CA VAL A 213 -2.78 -20.76 4.85
C VAL A 213 -2.53 -19.60 3.90
N ILE A 214 -3.31 -18.53 4.04
CA ILE A 214 -3.17 -17.31 3.22
C ILE A 214 -1.77 -16.73 3.39
N TYR A 215 -1.29 -16.62 4.62
CA TYR A 215 0.03 -16.06 4.87
C TYR A 215 1.19 -16.97 4.49
N ILE A 216 1.06 -18.29 4.59
CA ILE A 216 2.04 -19.23 4.06
C ILE A 216 2.23 -19.00 2.56
N ASN A 217 1.12 -18.92 1.81
CA ASN A 217 1.16 -18.63 0.38
C ASN A 217 1.75 -17.25 0.08
N ARG A 218 1.40 -16.22 0.87
CA ARG A 218 2.00 -14.88 0.73
C ARG A 218 3.51 -14.89 0.99
N CYS A 219 3.98 -15.63 2.01
CA CYS A 219 5.40 -15.78 2.30
C CYS A 219 6.15 -16.42 1.12
N GLU A 220 5.57 -17.46 0.51
CA GLU A 220 6.14 -18.13 -0.65
C GLU A 220 6.21 -17.21 -1.88
N THR A 221 5.11 -16.54 -2.21
CA THR A 221 5.06 -15.58 -3.32
C THR A 221 6.06 -14.46 -3.12
N LEU A 222 6.12 -13.84 -1.95
CA LEU A 222 7.05 -12.73 -1.67
C LEU A 222 8.50 -13.18 -1.59
N ARG A 223 8.78 -14.43 -1.20
CA ARG A 223 10.12 -15.02 -1.28
C ARG A 223 10.54 -15.24 -2.72
N ILE A 224 9.65 -15.71 -3.59
CA ILE A 224 9.90 -15.83 -5.02
C ILE A 224 10.09 -14.44 -5.63
N GLU A 225 9.24 -13.47 -5.32
CA GLU A 225 9.39 -12.09 -5.81
C GLU A 225 10.67 -11.42 -5.30
N LYS A 226 11.06 -11.61 -4.03
CA LYS A 226 12.36 -11.13 -3.53
C LYS A 226 13.51 -11.80 -4.25
N SER A 227 13.46 -13.12 -4.46
CA SER A 227 14.52 -13.85 -5.18
C SER A 227 14.60 -13.43 -6.65
N THR A 228 13.46 -13.25 -7.32
CA THR A 228 13.36 -12.77 -8.70
C THR A 228 13.74 -11.30 -8.82
N LYS A 229 13.36 -10.44 -7.85
CA LYS A 229 13.83 -9.05 -7.78
C LYS A 229 15.30 -8.98 -7.47
N VAL A 230 15.88 -9.88 -6.68
CA VAL A 230 17.34 -9.98 -6.44
C VAL A 230 18.05 -10.40 -7.72
N ILE A 231 17.55 -11.41 -8.43
CA ILE A 231 18.11 -11.84 -9.74
C ILE A 231 17.97 -10.71 -10.78
N GLN A 232 16.81 -10.06 -10.86
CA GLN A 232 16.57 -8.90 -11.71
C GLN A 232 17.37 -7.67 -11.29
N SER A 233 17.65 -7.47 -9.99
CA SER A 233 18.47 -6.35 -9.52
C SER A 233 19.96 -6.62 -9.65
N ILE A 234 20.41 -7.88 -9.66
CA ILE A 234 21.76 -8.27 -10.07
C ILE A 234 21.93 -8.03 -11.58
N ASP A 235 20.92 -8.35 -12.40
CA ASP A 235 20.92 -8.06 -13.84
C ASP A 235 20.77 -6.56 -14.15
N GLN A 236 20.01 -5.81 -13.34
CA GLN A 236 19.87 -4.36 -13.44
C GLN A 236 21.07 -3.60 -12.87
N LEU A 237 21.79 -4.12 -11.86
CA LEU A 237 23.04 -3.52 -11.40
C LEU A 237 24.13 -3.63 -12.46
N LYS A 238 24.09 -4.66 -13.31
CA LYS A 238 24.95 -4.77 -14.50
C LYS A 238 24.51 -3.89 -15.67
N ASN A 239 23.24 -3.43 -15.69
CA ASN A 239 22.63 -2.67 -16.80
C ASN A 239 21.90 -1.39 -16.33
N LYS A 240 22.36 -0.74 -15.25
CA LYS A 240 21.74 0.49 -14.76
C LYS A 240 22.04 1.61 -15.77
N PRO A 241 21.04 2.36 -16.26
CA PRO A 241 21.32 3.54 -17.07
C PRO A 241 22.15 4.51 -16.24
N LYS A 242 23.35 4.86 -16.73
CA LYS A 242 24.23 5.83 -16.06
C LYS A 242 23.45 7.12 -15.79
N SER A 243 23.69 7.73 -14.64
CA SER A 243 23.02 8.99 -14.25
C SER A 243 23.91 10.20 -14.54
N VAL A 244 23.33 11.23 -15.18
CA VAL A 244 24.01 12.46 -15.61
C VAL A 244 23.34 13.65 -14.96
N LEU A 245 24.11 14.48 -14.26
CA LEU A 245 23.69 15.79 -13.77
C LEU A 245 24.19 16.87 -14.72
N ILE A 246 23.28 17.69 -15.24
CA ILE A 246 23.58 18.80 -16.14
C ILE A 246 23.38 20.11 -15.38
N ILE A 247 24.37 20.98 -15.41
CA ILE A 247 24.40 22.22 -14.65
C ILE A 247 24.70 23.37 -15.59
N ASP A 248 23.73 24.27 -15.78
CA ASP A 248 23.85 25.44 -16.66
C ASP A 248 22.73 26.42 -16.26
N ASP A 249 23.02 27.72 -16.18
CA ASP A 249 22.02 28.74 -15.80
C ASP A 249 21.03 29.05 -16.95
N ASN A 250 21.34 28.59 -18.17
CA ASN A 250 20.46 28.67 -19.31
C ASN A 250 19.48 27.50 -19.36
N VAL A 251 18.24 27.76 -18.93
CA VAL A 251 17.14 26.79 -18.92
C VAL A 251 16.90 26.13 -20.28
N ALA A 252 17.02 26.87 -21.39
CA ALA A 252 16.78 26.31 -22.73
C ALA A 252 17.86 25.29 -23.11
N LEU A 253 19.11 25.52 -22.72
CA LEU A 253 20.21 24.58 -22.94
C LEU A 253 20.04 23.31 -22.10
N LEU A 254 19.63 23.45 -20.83
CA LEU A 254 19.30 22.33 -19.94
C LEU A 254 18.20 21.43 -20.55
N GLU A 255 17.13 22.00 -21.09
CA GLU A 255 16.04 21.24 -21.72
C GLU A 255 16.51 20.50 -22.98
N LEU A 256 17.28 21.19 -23.85
CA LEU A 256 17.84 20.60 -25.06
C LEU A 256 18.75 19.41 -24.74
N MET A 257 19.68 19.59 -23.81
CA MET A 257 20.62 18.54 -23.41
C MET A 257 19.89 17.38 -22.75
N GLN A 258 18.92 17.65 -21.87
CA GLN A 258 18.09 16.61 -21.26
C GLN A 258 17.36 15.78 -22.32
N TYR A 259 16.74 16.42 -23.32
CA TYR A 259 16.06 15.73 -24.40
C TYR A 259 17.01 14.82 -25.20
N LYS A 260 18.21 15.31 -25.55
CA LYS A 260 19.19 14.57 -26.34
C LYS A 260 19.81 13.41 -25.55
N ILE A 261 20.14 13.62 -24.28
CA ILE A 261 20.84 12.63 -23.45
C ILE A 261 19.88 11.54 -22.98
N ARG A 262 18.64 11.86 -22.60
CA ARG A 262 17.63 10.84 -22.21
C ARG A 262 17.35 9.82 -23.31
N LYS A 263 17.40 10.20 -24.59
CA LYS A 263 17.24 9.27 -25.73
C LYS A 263 18.31 8.19 -25.79
N ASN A 264 19.46 8.37 -25.13
CA ASN A 264 20.59 7.44 -25.13
C ASN A 264 20.68 6.60 -23.86
N LYS A 265 19.55 6.32 -23.19
CA LYS A 265 19.45 5.46 -22.00
C LYS A 265 20.24 5.98 -20.79
N PHE A 266 20.33 7.29 -20.60
CA PHE A 266 20.83 7.91 -19.38
C PHE A 266 19.68 8.43 -18.52
N TYR A 267 19.84 8.40 -17.20
CA TYR A 267 18.96 9.11 -16.28
C TYR A 267 19.48 10.54 -16.09
N VAL A 268 18.68 11.55 -16.46
CA VAL A 268 19.16 12.94 -16.48
C VAL A 268 18.52 13.78 -15.38
N LEU A 269 19.37 14.42 -14.59
CA LEU A 269 19.09 15.46 -13.61
C LEU A 269 19.56 16.80 -14.18
N ASN A 270 18.82 17.88 -13.93
CA ASN A 270 19.21 19.24 -14.32
C ASN A 270 19.41 20.08 -13.05
N ALA A 271 20.28 21.08 -13.07
CA ALA A 271 20.39 22.12 -12.06
C ALA A 271 20.66 23.46 -12.74
N SER A 272 19.94 24.51 -12.35
CA SER A 272 20.09 25.84 -12.96
C SER A 272 21.08 26.75 -12.24
N ASN A 273 21.71 26.25 -11.17
CA ASN A 273 22.71 26.98 -10.38
C ASN A 273 23.54 25.99 -9.53
N GLY A 274 24.69 26.46 -9.02
CA GLY A 274 25.62 25.61 -8.28
C GLY A 274 25.08 25.06 -6.94
N LYS A 275 24.21 25.81 -6.23
CA LYS A 275 23.61 25.32 -4.97
C LYS A 275 22.69 24.13 -5.22
N GLU A 276 21.83 24.24 -6.23
CA GLU A 276 20.95 23.15 -6.66
C GLU A 276 21.76 21.93 -7.14
N ALA A 277 22.87 22.17 -7.85
CA ALA A 277 23.75 21.10 -8.31
C ALA A 277 24.33 20.26 -7.16
N VAL A 278 24.87 20.91 -6.14
CA VAL A 278 25.45 20.23 -4.97
C VAL A 278 24.38 19.42 -4.21
N LEU A 279 23.19 20.00 -4.00
CA LEU A 279 22.07 19.31 -3.36
C LEU A 279 21.64 18.06 -4.16
N LYS A 280 21.51 18.19 -5.49
CA LYS A 280 21.14 17.06 -6.35
C LYS A 280 22.24 15.99 -6.41
N TYR A 281 23.51 16.39 -6.40
CA TYR A 281 24.60 15.45 -6.32
C TYR A 281 24.57 14.65 -5.00
N GLU A 282 24.40 15.35 -3.87
CA GLU A 282 24.30 14.73 -2.56
C GLU A 282 23.12 13.73 -2.50
N GLN A 283 21.96 14.10 -3.02
CA GLN A 283 20.75 13.31 -2.96
C GLN A 283 20.74 12.11 -3.92
N PHE A 284 21.18 12.31 -5.16
CA PHE A 284 20.97 11.33 -6.24
C PHE A 284 22.23 10.63 -6.70
N ASN A 285 23.41 11.11 -6.30
CA ASN A 285 24.70 10.52 -6.58
C ASN A 285 24.93 10.17 -8.07
N PRO A 286 24.90 11.18 -8.96
CA PRO A 286 25.08 10.96 -10.39
C PRO A 286 26.51 10.52 -10.72
N GLU A 287 26.64 9.61 -11.69
CA GLU A 287 27.94 9.08 -12.15
C GLU A 287 28.70 10.08 -13.03
N ILE A 288 27.98 10.96 -13.72
CA ILE A 288 28.53 11.97 -14.63
C ILE A 288 27.96 13.34 -14.28
N VAL A 289 28.81 14.35 -14.29
CA VAL A 289 28.46 15.75 -14.08
C VAL A 289 28.91 16.55 -15.31
N LEU A 290 27.96 17.21 -15.97
CA LEU A 290 28.19 18.18 -17.03
C LEU A 290 27.94 19.56 -16.44
N THR A 291 28.95 20.42 -16.39
CA THR A 291 28.82 21.75 -15.79
C THR A 291 29.24 22.84 -16.75
N ASP A 292 28.47 23.92 -16.81
CA ASP A 292 28.97 25.17 -17.36
C ASP A 292 30.11 25.69 -16.48
N LEU A 293 31.05 26.42 -17.08
CA LEU A 293 32.17 26.99 -16.33
C LEU A 293 31.73 28.21 -15.52
N TYR A 294 30.96 29.11 -16.13
CA TYR A 294 30.55 30.37 -15.52
C TYR A 294 29.06 30.36 -15.22
N MET A 295 28.72 30.48 -13.94
CA MET A 295 27.32 30.56 -13.48
C MET A 295 27.21 31.59 -12.35
N PRO A 296 26.04 32.21 -12.14
CA PRO A 296 25.81 33.11 -11.02
C PRO A 296 26.00 32.41 -9.66
N ASP A 297 26.47 33.19 -8.67
CA ASP A 297 26.74 32.81 -7.26
C ASP A 297 27.82 31.75 -7.02
N MET A 298 27.88 30.71 -7.84
CA MET A 298 28.81 29.59 -7.70
C MET A 298 29.16 29.03 -9.06
N ASP A 299 30.43 29.13 -9.45
CA ASP A 299 30.91 28.72 -10.76
C ASP A 299 31.13 27.19 -10.84
N GLY A 300 31.40 26.68 -12.06
CA GLY A 300 31.56 25.25 -12.28
C GLY A 300 32.76 24.64 -11.54
N LEU A 301 33.82 25.41 -11.28
CA LEU A 301 34.99 24.94 -10.54
C LEU A 301 34.65 24.77 -9.05
N GLU A 302 33.97 25.76 -8.46
CA GLU A 302 33.50 25.70 -7.07
C GLU A 302 32.49 24.56 -6.84
N VAL A 303 31.58 24.35 -7.80
CA VAL A 303 30.65 23.21 -7.76
C VAL A 303 31.41 21.89 -7.80
N SER A 304 32.41 21.77 -8.68
CA SER A 304 33.21 20.55 -8.84
C SER A 304 34.00 20.23 -7.57
N GLU A 305 34.55 21.23 -6.89
CA GLU A 305 35.24 21.04 -5.60
C GLU A 305 34.32 20.49 -4.52
N LYS A 306 33.10 21.04 -4.40
CA LYS A 306 32.10 20.55 -3.44
C LYS A 306 31.62 19.14 -3.76
N ILE A 307 31.38 18.85 -5.04
CA ILE A 307 30.99 17.51 -5.52
C ILE A 307 32.10 16.50 -5.20
N MET A 308 33.36 16.82 -5.49
CA MET A 308 34.49 15.93 -5.20
C MET A 308 34.70 15.73 -3.69
N ALA A 309 34.45 16.73 -2.85
CA ALA A 309 34.48 16.56 -1.40
C ALA A 309 33.45 15.53 -0.91
N ILE A 310 32.21 15.60 -1.44
CA ILE A 310 31.15 14.62 -1.15
C ILE A 310 31.53 13.23 -1.70
N ALA A 311 32.03 13.16 -2.94
CA ALA A 311 32.43 11.91 -3.58
C ALA A 311 33.56 11.21 -2.83
N HIS A 312 34.58 11.95 -2.36
CA HIS A 312 35.67 11.40 -1.56
C HIS A 312 35.19 10.78 -0.25
N LEU A 313 34.25 11.44 0.45
CA LEU A 313 33.64 10.88 1.67
C LEU A 313 32.91 9.55 1.39
N ARG A 314 32.39 9.40 0.17
CA ARG A 314 31.68 8.20 -0.30
C ARG A 314 32.57 7.16 -1.00
N LYS A 315 33.86 7.46 -1.20
CA LYS A 315 34.80 6.66 -2.00
C LYS A 315 34.35 6.46 -3.45
N GLU A 316 33.80 7.51 -4.04
CA GLU A 316 33.28 7.54 -5.40
C GLU A 316 34.13 8.46 -6.28
N ASN A 317 34.02 8.30 -7.60
CA ASN A 317 34.77 9.10 -8.57
C ASN A 317 33.87 9.48 -9.75
N PRO A 318 33.01 10.51 -9.61
CA PRO A 318 32.14 10.95 -10.70
C PRO A 318 32.98 11.50 -11.84
N LYS A 319 32.52 11.27 -13.08
CA LYS A 319 33.14 11.88 -14.26
C LYS A 319 32.63 13.32 -14.41
N ILE A 320 33.52 14.31 -14.29
CA ILE A 320 33.16 15.73 -14.44
C ILE A 320 33.65 16.24 -15.80
N ILE A 321 32.74 16.86 -16.56
CA ILE A 321 33.00 17.46 -17.88
C ILE A 321 32.50 18.90 -17.89
N PHE A 322 33.38 19.84 -18.20
CA PHE A 322 33.05 21.25 -18.36
C PHE A 322 32.53 21.53 -19.77
N ILE A 323 31.38 22.18 -19.89
CA ILE A 323 30.85 22.64 -21.18
C ILE A 323 31.05 24.14 -21.25
N THR A 324 32.02 24.62 -22.02
CA THR A 324 32.47 26.02 -21.94
C THR A 324 32.73 26.64 -23.31
N SER A 325 32.53 27.95 -23.44
CA SER A 325 33.02 28.75 -24.57
C SER A 325 34.36 29.44 -24.27
N GLU A 326 35.00 29.10 -23.15
CA GLU A 326 36.26 29.70 -22.72
C GLU A 326 37.42 29.29 -23.64
N GLU A 327 38.15 30.27 -24.15
CA GLU A 327 39.29 30.07 -25.04
C GLU A 327 40.63 30.14 -24.31
N SER A 328 40.66 30.71 -23.11
CA SER A 328 41.87 30.86 -22.29
C SER A 328 42.55 29.51 -21.99
N GLU A 329 43.78 29.38 -22.45
CA GLU A 329 44.62 28.21 -22.17
C GLU A 329 44.94 28.06 -20.69
N GLU A 330 44.97 29.16 -19.93
CA GLU A 330 45.20 29.10 -18.48
C GLU A 330 44.07 28.36 -17.76
N VAL A 331 42.82 28.71 -18.08
CA VAL A 331 41.63 28.10 -17.46
C VAL A 331 41.46 26.65 -17.90
N LYS A 332 41.70 26.35 -19.18
CA LYS A 332 41.71 24.96 -19.68
C LYS A 332 42.75 24.10 -18.97
N ASN A 333 43.95 24.63 -18.77
CA ASN A 333 45.00 23.92 -18.03
C ASN A 333 44.62 23.68 -16.57
N GLN A 334 43.91 24.62 -15.92
CA GLN A 334 43.39 24.41 -14.56
C GLN A 334 42.39 23.24 -14.49
N ILE A 335 41.44 23.17 -15.43
CA ILE A 335 40.47 22.08 -15.53
C ILE A 335 41.18 20.73 -15.73
N LEU A 336 42.12 20.67 -16.68
CA LEU A 336 42.86 19.46 -17.02
C LEU A 336 43.78 19.00 -15.87
N ASN A 337 44.46 19.93 -15.18
CA ASN A 337 45.33 19.61 -14.04
C ASN A 337 44.55 19.02 -12.85
N LYS A 338 43.25 19.32 -12.73
CA LYS A 338 42.34 18.70 -11.76
C LYS A 338 41.79 17.34 -12.22
N GLY A 339 42.16 16.88 -13.42
CA GLY A 339 41.72 15.59 -13.99
C GLY A 339 40.33 15.62 -14.61
N TYR A 340 39.78 16.81 -14.85
CA TYR A 340 38.47 16.96 -15.49
C TYR A 340 38.60 17.05 -17.01
N GLU A 341 37.52 16.75 -17.71
CA GLU A 341 37.42 16.96 -19.16
C GLU A 341 36.67 18.25 -19.47
N PHE A 342 36.78 18.74 -20.70
CA PHE A 342 35.90 19.80 -21.20
C PHE A 342 35.37 19.49 -22.61
N LEU A 343 34.35 20.23 -23.02
CA LEU A 343 33.69 20.21 -24.30
C LEU A 343 33.35 21.66 -24.71
N PRO A 344 33.72 22.11 -25.92
CA PRO A 344 33.44 23.48 -26.36
C PRO A 344 31.94 23.70 -26.67
N LYS A 345 31.44 24.93 -26.46
CA LYS A 345 30.15 25.41 -27.01
C LYS A 345 30.39 25.97 -28.44
N PRO A 346 29.56 25.65 -29.46
CA PRO A 346 28.36 24.82 -29.42
C PRO A 346 28.65 23.32 -29.26
N ILE A 347 27.81 22.64 -28.50
CA ILE A 347 27.99 21.22 -28.10
C ILE A 347 27.88 20.29 -29.32
N ASP A 348 28.95 19.56 -29.64
CA ASP A 348 28.87 18.37 -30.49
C ASP A 348 28.38 17.18 -29.64
N PHE A 349 27.11 16.80 -29.83
CA PHE A 349 26.51 15.68 -29.10
C PHE A 349 27.19 14.34 -29.40
N LYS A 350 27.81 14.16 -30.58
CA LYS A 350 28.55 12.93 -30.90
C LYS A 350 29.80 12.80 -30.02
N GLU A 351 30.54 13.89 -29.88
CA GLU A 351 31.69 13.95 -28.98
C GLU A 351 31.27 13.80 -27.51
N LEU A 352 30.19 14.48 -27.10
CA LEU A 352 29.62 14.33 -25.76
C LEU A 352 29.32 12.85 -25.45
N PHE A 353 28.62 12.14 -26.34
CA PHE A 353 28.28 10.73 -26.13
C PHE A 353 29.51 9.82 -26.04
N ASN A 354 30.56 10.07 -26.83
CA ASN A 354 31.82 9.33 -26.72
C ASN A 354 32.49 9.53 -25.35
N LYS A 355 32.31 10.70 -24.72
CA LYS A 355 32.87 10.98 -23.40
C LYS A 355 32.04 10.37 -22.26
N ILE A 356 30.73 10.22 -22.41
CA ILE A 356 29.85 9.79 -21.30
C ILE A 356 29.44 8.30 -21.34
N GLN A 357 29.55 7.63 -22.49
CA GLN A 357 29.38 6.18 -22.62
C GLN A 357 30.56 5.44 -21.98
#